data_AF-A0AAE1X3D9-F1
#
_entry.id   AF-A0AAE1X3D9-F1
#
_cell.length_a   1.000
_cell.length_b   1.000
_cell.length_c   1.000
_cell.angle_alpha   90.00
_cell.angle_beta   90.00
_cell.angle_gamma   90.00
#
_symmetry.space_group_name_H-M   'P 1'
#
loop_
_entity.id
_entity.type
_entity.pdbx_description
1 polymer ?
#
loop_
_entity_poly.entity_id
_entity_poly.type
_entity_poly.pdbx_seq_one_letter_code
_entity_poly.pdbx_strand_id
1 'polypeptide(L)'
;MIQLSLDTKRLFVTNCVFCLWDRQFYPELVEKGGHMPQLFVDTEKGGLGINPKFFVDFGAEPDGPSLVHEMRYPGGYCISDIWI
;
A
#
# COMPACT_ATOMS: atom_id res chain seq x y z
N MET A 1 -4.47 1.41 2.54
CA MET A 1 -3.71 1.76 3.77
C MET A 1 -2.38 2.40 3.38
N ILE A 2 -1.68 3.08 4.29
CA ILE A 2 -0.36 3.70 4.01
C ILE A 2 0.67 3.26 5.05
N GLN A 3 1.90 3.02 4.61
CA GLN A 3 3.00 2.60 5.49
C GLN A 3 4.29 3.34 5.15
N LEU A 4 4.83 4.07 6.14
CA LEU A 4 6.09 4.79 6.01
C LEU A 4 7.25 3.92 6.50
N SER A 5 8.34 3.90 5.74
CA SER A 5 9.59 3.26 6.15
C SER A 5 10.25 3.99 7.31
N LEU A 6 11.01 3.26 8.14
CA LEU A 6 11.73 3.85 9.28
C LEU A 6 12.75 4.92 8.86
N ASP A 7 13.32 4.80 7.66
CA ASP A 7 14.23 5.80 7.08
C ASP A 7 13.50 7.02 6.46
N THR A 8 12.17 7.07 6.57
CA THR A 8 11.26 8.12 6.09
C THR A 8 11.30 8.44 4.60
N LYS A 9 12.01 7.65 3.79
CA LYS A 9 12.20 7.92 2.35
C LYS A 9 11.20 7.21 1.44
N ARG A 10 10.47 6.22 1.96
CA ARG A 10 9.61 5.34 1.17
C ARG A 10 8.25 5.19 1.83
N LEU A 11 7.20 5.52 1.06
CA LEU A 11 5.82 5.40 1.49
C LEU A 11 5.13 4.37 0.59
N PHE A 12 4.63 3.30 1.17
CA PHE A 12 3.89 2.25 0.47
C PHE A 12 2.41 2.46 0.68
N VAL A 13 1.62 2.26 -0.36
CA VAL A 13 0.18 2.53 -0.34
C VAL A 13 -0.56 1.32 -0.88
N THR A 14 -1.69 0.98 -0.28
CA THR A 14 -2.65 -0.02 -0.79
C THR A 14 -4.01 0.63 -0.97
N ASN A 15 -4.78 0.14 -1.94
CA ASN A 15 -6.01 0.78 -2.40
C ASN A 15 -7.32 0.08 -1.96
N CYS A 16 -7.27 -0.99 -1.17
CA CYS A 16 -8.48 -1.63 -0.61
C CYS A 16 -8.70 -1.21 0.85
N VAL A 17 -9.96 -1.15 1.26
CA VAL A 17 -10.36 -0.76 2.62
C VAL A 17 -11.15 -1.88 3.29
N PHE A 18 -12.27 -2.27 2.69
CA PHE A 18 -13.15 -3.29 3.22
C PHE A 18 -14.02 -3.83 2.10
N CYS A 19 -14.02 -5.15 1.91
CA CYS A 19 -14.63 -5.80 0.74
C CYS A 19 -16.04 -5.31 0.39
N LEU A 20 -16.94 -5.17 1.37
CA LEU A 20 -18.32 -4.71 1.09
C LEU A 20 -18.38 -3.26 0.61
N TRP A 21 -17.51 -2.39 1.14
CA TRP A 21 -17.44 -0.99 0.73
C TRP A 21 -16.71 -0.84 -0.59
N ASP A 22 -15.62 -1.57 -0.78
CA ASP A 22 -14.89 -1.61 -2.05
C ASP A 22 -15.82 -2.08 -3.17
N ARG A 23 -16.66 -3.09 -2.92
CA ARG A 23 -17.69 -3.53 -3.89
C ARG A 23 -18.75 -2.46 -4.19
N GLN A 24 -19.12 -1.66 -3.20
CA GLN A 24 -20.13 -0.60 -3.36
C GLN A 24 -19.59 0.60 -4.14
N PHE A 25 -18.38 1.05 -3.83
CA PHE A 25 -17.81 2.30 -4.38
C PHE A 25 -16.88 2.06 -5.58
N TYR A 26 -16.20 0.92 -5.61
CA TYR A 26 -15.18 0.56 -6.59
C TYR A 26 -15.34 -0.90 -7.03
N PRO A 27 -16.46 -1.28 -7.67
CA PRO A 27 -16.71 -2.67 -8.06
C PRO A 27 -15.59 -3.27 -8.92
N GLU A 28 -15.00 -2.48 -9.81
CA GLU A 28 -13.86 -2.91 -10.64
C GLU A 28 -12.61 -3.27 -9.81
N LEU A 29 -12.43 -2.68 -8.63
CA LEU A 29 -11.30 -3.01 -7.75
C LEU A 29 -11.41 -4.44 -7.23
N VAL A 30 -12.64 -4.90 -6.95
CA VAL A 30 -12.89 -6.26 -6.49
C VAL A 30 -12.68 -7.27 -7.61
N GLU A 31 -12.99 -6.88 -8.85
CA GLU A 31 -12.79 -7.72 -10.03
C GLU A 31 -11.33 -7.77 -10.50
N LYS A 32 -10.58 -6.69 -10.35
CA LYS A 32 -9.20 -6.56 -10.84
C LYS A 32 -8.15 -6.84 -9.77
N GLY A 33 -8.52 -6.77 -8.49
CA GLY A 33 -7.59 -6.95 -7.37
C GLY A 33 -6.99 -5.64 -6.90
N GLY A 34 -6.41 -5.69 -5.70
CA GLY A 34 -5.73 -4.57 -5.09
C GLY A 34 -4.33 -4.35 -5.67
N HIS A 35 -3.79 -3.17 -5.44
CA HIS A 35 -2.46 -2.80 -5.90
C HIS A 35 -1.65 -2.18 -4.76
N MET A 36 -0.33 -2.33 -4.85
CA MET A 36 0.61 -1.68 -3.95
C MET A 36 1.70 -0.91 -4.72
N PRO A 37 1.49 0.39 -4.99
CA PRO A 37 2.54 1.30 -5.42
C PRO A 37 3.44 1.72 -4.25
N GLN A 38 4.65 2.16 -4.60
CA GLN A 38 5.58 2.84 -3.69
C GLN A 38 5.78 4.29 -4.14
N LEU A 39 5.88 5.18 -3.17
CA LEU A 39 6.21 6.59 -3.35
C LEU A 39 7.57 6.89 -2.71
N PHE A 40 8.34 7.77 -3.35
CA PHE A 40 9.46 8.47 -2.75
C PHE A 40 8.96 9.65 -1.94
N VAL A 41 9.55 9.85 -0.77
CA VAL A 41 9.28 11.00 0.11
C VAL A 41 10.51 11.90 0.10
N ASP A 42 10.36 13.14 -0.35
CA ASP A 42 11.42 14.15 -0.27
C ASP A 42 11.31 14.86 1.09
N THR A 43 12.20 14.50 2.01
CA THR A 43 12.23 15.07 3.37
C THR A 43 12.99 16.39 3.46
N GLU A 44 13.73 16.78 2.42
CA GLU A 44 14.53 18.00 2.41
C GLU A 44 13.74 19.17 1.82
N LYS A 45 13.11 18.96 0.67
CA LYS A 45 12.31 19.98 -0.04
C LYS A 45 10.81 19.82 0.18
N GLY A 46 10.38 18.68 0.71
CA GLY A 46 8.98 18.31 0.77
C GLY A 46 8.48 17.75 -0.56
N GLY A 47 7.49 16.86 -0.49
CA GLY A 47 6.81 16.33 -1.66
C GLY A 47 6.85 14.81 -1.74
N LEU A 48 6.01 14.28 -2.64
CA LEU A 48 5.88 12.85 -2.93
C LEU A 48 6.04 12.63 -4.43
N GLY A 49 6.82 11.60 -4.80
CA GLY A 49 6.97 11.16 -6.19
C GLY A 49 6.66 9.69 -6.33
N ILE A 50 5.98 9.28 -7.41
CA ILE A 50 5.71 7.87 -7.66
C ILE A 50 7.02 7.16 -8.03
N ASN A 51 7.26 5.96 -7.47
CA ASN A 51 8.35 5.09 -7.90
C ASN A 51 7.90 4.22 -9.09
N PRO A 52 8.29 4.53 -10.35
CA PRO A 52 7.84 3.78 -11.51
C PRO A 52 8.42 2.36 -11.59
N LYS A 53 9.41 2.05 -10.75
CA LYS A 53 10.06 0.73 -10.72
C LYS A 53 9.43 -0.23 -9.72
N PHE A 54 8.47 0.23 -8.92
CA PHE A 54 7.82 -0.58 -7.91
C PHE A 54 6.30 -0.49 -8.03
N PHE A 55 5.70 -1.62 -8.37
CA PHE A 55 4.26 -1.80 -8.41
C PHE A 55 3.97 -3.28 -8.20
N VAL A 56 3.16 -3.61 -7.21
CA VAL A 56 2.67 -4.97 -7.00
C VAL A 56 1.19 -5.01 -7.35
N ASP A 57 0.85 -5.96 -8.20
CA ASP A 57 -0.51 -6.23 -8.66
C ASP A 57 -0.98 -7.56 -8.05
N PHE A 58 -2.06 -7.51 -7.27
CA PHE A 58 -2.66 -8.67 -6.60
C PHE A 58 -3.85 -9.24 -7.37
N GLY A 59 -4.04 -8.85 -8.64
CA GLY A 59 -5.09 -9.37 -9.51
C GLY A 59 -4.87 -10.81 -9.99
N ALA A 60 -3.61 -11.25 -10.05
CA ALA A 60 -3.20 -12.55 -10.60
C ALA A 60 -2.81 -13.58 -9.52
N GLU A 61 -3.31 -13.42 -8.30
CA GLU A 61 -3.09 -14.40 -7.21
C GLU A 61 -3.72 -15.77 -7.56
N PRO A 62 -3.22 -16.89 -6.99
CA PRO A 62 -3.58 -18.25 -7.42
C PRO A 62 -5.08 -18.57 -7.39
N ASP A 63 -5.81 -17.98 -6.44
CA ASP A 63 -7.25 -18.19 -6.24
C ASP A 63 -8.11 -17.01 -6.77
N GLY A 64 -7.49 -16.13 -7.58
CA GLY A 64 -8.12 -14.96 -8.16
C GLY A 64 -7.78 -13.64 -7.43
N PRO A 65 -8.39 -12.52 -7.86
CA PRO A 65 -8.04 -11.19 -7.40
C PRO A 65 -8.12 -11.03 -5.88
N SER A 66 -7.04 -10.56 -5.27
CA SER A 66 -6.94 -10.37 -3.82
C SER A 66 -7.04 -8.91 -3.42
N LEU A 67 -7.80 -8.64 -2.36
CA LEU A 67 -7.95 -7.30 -1.79
C LEU A 67 -6.88 -7.07 -0.71
N VAL A 68 -5.95 -6.18 -0.98
CA VAL A 68 -4.84 -5.88 -0.07
C VAL A 68 -5.12 -4.67 0.81
N HIS A 69 -4.99 -4.87 2.12
CA HIS A 69 -5.22 -3.82 3.09
C HIS A 69 -3.94 -3.42 3.83
N GLU A 70 -3.43 -4.26 4.73
CA GLU A 70 -2.28 -3.95 5.56
C GLU A 70 -0.98 -4.62 5.08
N MET A 71 0.13 -3.91 5.24
CA MET A 71 1.48 -4.40 5.00
C MET A 71 2.35 -4.19 6.24
N ARG A 72 3.23 -5.17 6.49
CA ARG A 72 4.15 -5.18 7.63
C ARG A 72 5.59 -5.37 7.16
N TYR A 73 6.48 -4.46 7.56
CA TYR A 73 7.91 -4.60 7.26
C TYR A 73 8.60 -5.53 8.25
N PRO A 74 9.51 -6.40 7.78
CA PRO A 74 10.45 -7.08 8.64
C PRO A 74 11.27 -6.06 9.42
N GLY A 75 11.27 -6.15 10.75
CA GLY A 75 12.04 -5.25 11.62
C GLY A 75 11.34 -3.95 12.02
N GLY A 76 10.04 -3.80 11.72
CA GLY A 76 9.23 -2.68 12.20
C GLY A 76 9.07 -1.53 11.21
N TYR A 77 8.10 -0.68 11.49
CA TYR A 77 7.63 0.41 10.65
C TYR A 77 6.94 1.48 11.51
N CYS A 78 6.66 2.65 10.94
CA CYS A 78 6.23 3.82 11.71
C CYS A 78 4.91 3.66 12.49
N ILE A 79 4.11 2.63 12.19
CA ILE A 79 2.84 2.35 12.88
C ILE A 79 2.83 1.00 13.64
N SER A 80 3.95 0.25 13.71
CA SER A 80 4.02 -1.00 14.49
C SER A 80 4.52 -0.82 15.92
N ASP A 81 5.50 0.06 16.11
CA ASP A 81 6.30 0.09 17.32
C ASP A 81 5.91 1.29 18.20
N ILE A 82 5.70 1.01 19.48
CA ILE A 82 5.49 2.02 20.52
C ILE A 82 6.76 2.08 21.36
N TRP A 83 7.36 3.27 21.47
CA TRP A 83 8.55 3.52 22.27
C TRP A 83 8.17 4.07 23.65
N ILE A 84 8.87 3.67 24.71
CA ILE A 84 8.68 4.11 26.11
C ILE A 84 9.79 5.09 26.51
#